data_AF-A0A9N9UGN3-F1
#
_entry.id   AF-A0A9N9UGN3-F1
#
_cell.length_a   1.000
_cell.length_b   1.000
_cell.length_c   1.000
_cell.angle_alpha   90.00
_cell.angle_beta   90.00
_cell.angle_gamma   90.00
#
_symmetry.space_group_name_H-M   'P 1'
#
loop_
_entity.id
_entity.type
_entity.pdbx_description
1 polymer ?
#
loop_
_entity_poly.entity_id
_entity_poly.type
_entity_poly.pdbx_seq_one_letter_code
_entity_poly.pdbx_strand_id
1 'polypeptide(L)'
;MAITQSILSVIQSIFCTGPAHLLCYSALLGTELYQSFVMTKICFLVLPRKPFTALQARVFPVYFRIQSSLLVLLALTTPSRGLLSLIERKSSWIPLLVGACTAALNLFFYGPRTSRAMVRIDQLGTATANDRTEPSEREPLNQDKAVLRKTFSKYHAASIHFNLITIIATLWYGWGLSTELAT
;
A
#
# COMPACT_ATOMS: atom_id res chain seq x y z
N MET A 1 31.81 -19.99 8.92
CA MET A 1 31.55 -19.37 7.60
C MET A 1 30.88 -20.33 6.61
N ALA A 2 31.26 -21.62 6.57
CA ALA A 2 30.62 -22.61 5.69
C ALA A 2 29.17 -22.98 6.06
N ILE A 3 28.87 -23.13 7.36
CA ILE A 3 27.51 -23.52 7.84
C ILE A 3 26.46 -22.45 7.52
N THR A 4 26.80 -21.17 7.67
CA THR A 4 25.92 -20.05 7.32
C THR A 4 25.64 -19.97 5.82
N GLN A 5 26.60 -20.33 4.97
CA GLN A 5 26.39 -20.41 3.52
C GLN A 5 25.51 -21.60 3.12
N SER A 6 25.64 -22.75 3.80
CA SER A 6 24.79 -23.93 3.57
C SER A 6 23.33 -23.72 4.01
N ILE A 7 23.09 -22.97 5.09
CA ILE A 7 21.72 -22.65 5.52
C ILE A 7 21.08 -21.65 4.54
N LEU A 8 21.84 -20.64 4.10
CA LEU A 8 21.37 -19.64 3.14
C LEU A 8 21.02 -20.28 1.79
N SER A 9 21.81 -21.26 1.32
CA SER A 9 21.55 -21.95 0.05
C SER A 9 20.32 -22.86 0.10
N VAL A 10 20.04 -23.51 1.23
CA VAL A 10 18.82 -24.31 1.44
C VAL A 10 17.58 -23.42 1.51
N ILE A 11 17.67 -22.27 2.19
CA ILE A 11 16.57 -21.29 2.20
C ILE A 11 16.30 -20.76 0.79
N GLN A 12 17.34 -20.44 0.01
CA GLN A 12 17.15 -20.02 -1.38
C GLN A 12 16.56 -21.13 -2.26
N SER A 13 16.94 -22.40 -2.08
CA SER A 13 16.41 -23.48 -2.92
C SER A 13 14.94 -23.79 -2.64
N ILE A 14 14.45 -23.50 -1.43
CA ILE A 14 13.05 -23.73 -1.05
C ILE A 14 12.18 -22.51 -1.38
N PHE A 15 12.66 -21.29 -1.11
CA PHE A 15 11.85 -20.07 -1.17
C PHE A 15 12.07 -19.21 -2.43
N CYS A 16 13.22 -19.32 -3.12
CA CYS A 16 13.52 -18.55 -4.33
C CYS A 16 13.31 -19.40 -5.60
N THR A 17 12.19 -20.11 -5.67
CA THR A 17 11.79 -20.91 -6.83
C THR A 17 10.83 -20.12 -7.73
N GLY A 18 10.79 -20.44 -9.03
CA GLY A 18 9.84 -19.85 -9.97
C GLY A 18 8.39 -19.86 -9.49
N PRO A 19 7.86 -20.98 -8.98
CA PRO A 19 6.51 -21.05 -8.41
C PRO A 19 6.31 -20.15 -7.18
N ALA A 20 7.27 -20.10 -6.26
CA ALA A 20 7.18 -19.25 -5.07
C ALA A 20 7.17 -17.76 -5.45
N HIS A 21 7.99 -17.38 -6.42
CA HIS A 21 8.01 -16.03 -6.98
C HIS A 21 6.69 -15.65 -7.64
N LEU A 22 6.13 -16.55 -8.46
CA LEU A 22 4.84 -16.35 -9.11
C LEU A 22 3.71 -16.20 -8.09
N LEU A 23 3.68 -17.03 -7.04
CA LEU A 23 2.71 -16.90 -5.95
C LEU A 23 2.84 -15.56 -5.21
N CYS A 24 4.08 -15.11 -4.95
CA CYS A 24 4.32 -13.81 -4.34
C CYS A 24 3.83 -12.65 -5.24
N TYR A 25 4.12 -12.72 -6.53
CA TYR A 25 3.63 -11.77 -7.53
C TYR A 25 2.10 -11.74 -7.58
N SER A 26 1.45 -12.90 -7.66
CA SER A 26 -0.01 -13.01 -7.68
C SER A 26 -0.64 -12.49 -6.39
N ALA A 27 -0.04 -12.76 -5.24
CA ALA A 27 -0.51 -12.23 -3.96
C ALA A 27 -0.39 -10.71 -3.89
N LEU A 28 0.71 -10.13 -4.38
CA LEU A 28 0.89 -8.69 -4.48
C LEU A 28 -0.19 -8.08 -5.36
N LEU A 29 -0.25 -8.49 -6.64
CA LEU A 29 -1.20 -7.93 -7.61
C LEU A 29 -2.65 -8.11 -7.13
N GLY A 30 -2.99 -9.30 -6.64
CA GLY A 30 -4.32 -9.61 -6.12
C GLY A 30 -4.71 -8.71 -4.95
N THR A 31 -3.79 -8.49 -4.00
CA THR A 31 -4.01 -7.58 -2.86
C THR A 31 -4.27 -6.15 -3.34
N GLU A 32 -3.46 -5.66 -4.26
CA GLU A 32 -3.59 -4.29 -4.77
C GLU A 32 -4.91 -4.06 -5.51
N LEU A 33 -5.26 -4.96 -6.43
CA LEU A 33 -6.48 -4.85 -7.24
C LEU A 33 -7.74 -5.03 -6.39
N TYR A 34 -7.76 -6.08 -5.54
CA TYR A 34 -8.93 -6.38 -4.72
C TYR A 34 -9.20 -5.29 -3.69
N GLN A 35 -8.17 -4.83 -2.97
CA GLN A 35 -8.36 -3.77 -1.98
C GLN A 35 -8.74 -2.43 -2.62
N SER A 36 -8.06 -2.03 -3.70
CA SER A 36 -8.21 -0.70 -4.29
C SER A 36 -9.51 -0.55 -5.08
N PHE A 37 -9.87 -1.54 -5.88
CA PHE A 37 -10.99 -1.43 -6.82
C PHE A 37 -12.26 -2.14 -6.37
N VAL A 38 -12.14 -3.25 -5.63
CA VAL A 38 -13.31 -4.06 -5.22
C VAL A 38 -13.75 -3.67 -3.80
N MET A 39 -12.94 -3.97 -2.79
CA MET A 39 -13.33 -3.79 -1.39
C MET A 39 -13.61 -2.34 -1.04
N THR A 40 -12.75 -1.41 -1.46
CA THR A 40 -12.95 0.02 -1.19
C THR A 40 -14.22 0.54 -1.87
N LYS A 41 -14.50 0.11 -3.10
CA LYS A 41 -15.71 0.53 -3.84
C LYS A 41 -16.98 0.01 -3.20
N ILE A 42 -17.03 -1.28 -2.87
CA ILE A 42 -18.19 -1.89 -2.21
C ILE A 42 -18.46 -1.20 -0.87
N CYS A 43 -17.43 -1.03 -0.04
CA CYS A 43 -17.56 -0.35 1.25
C CYS A 43 -18.04 1.10 1.10
N PHE A 44 -17.56 1.82 0.09
CA PHE A 44 -17.97 3.20 -0.18
C PHE A 44 -19.45 3.30 -0.58
N LEU A 45 -19.96 2.32 -1.33
CA LEU A 45 -21.35 2.29 -1.77
C LEU A 45 -22.33 1.86 -0.67
N VAL A 46 -21.90 0.96 0.21
CA VAL A 46 -22.79 0.32 1.20
C VAL A 46 -22.73 1.01 2.56
N LEU A 47 -21.56 1.49 3.00
CA LEU A 47 -21.40 2.04 4.35
C LEU A 47 -21.70 3.55 4.40
N PRO A 48 -22.36 4.03 5.47
CA PRO A 48 -22.40 5.46 5.76
C PRO A 48 -20.98 6.04 5.93
N ARG A 49 -20.83 7.35 5.72
CA ARG A 49 -19.52 8.03 5.67
C ARG A 49 -18.65 7.80 6.93
N LYS A 50 -19.24 7.83 8.12
CA LYS A 50 -18.53 7.65 9.40
C LYS A 50 -17.94 6.23 9.54
N PRO A 51 -18.73 5.14 9.47
CA PRO A 51 -18.19 3.78 9.51
C PRO A 51 -17.24 3.46 8.35
N PHE A 52 -17.49 3.98 7.14
CA PHE A 52 -16.53 3.87 6.03
C PHE A 52 -15.17 4.46 6.39
N THR A 53 -15.15 5.70 6.90
CA THR A 53 -13.91 6.40 7.26
C THR A 53 -13.19 5.69 8.42
N ALA A 54 -13.93 5.19 9.41
CA ALA A 54 -13.38 4.43 10.52
C ALA A 54 -12.74 3.11 10.06
N LEU A 55 -13.40 2.38 9.15
CA LEU A 55 -12.86 1.17 8.53
C LEU A 55 -11.58 1.50 7.74
N GLN A 56 -11.64 2.51 6.86
CA GLN A 56 -10.50 2.92 6.05
C GLN A 56 -9.30 3.35 6.89
N ALA A 57 -9.52 4.08 8.01
CA ALA A 57 -8.45 4.48 8.91
C ALA A 57 -7.66 3.29 9.48
N ARG A 58 -8.30 2.12 9.62
CA ARG A 58 -7.68 0.86 10.07
C ARG A 58 -7.08 0.05 8.91
N VAL A 59 -7.76 0.02 7.76
CA VAL A 59 -7.31 -0.77 6.60
C VAL A 59 -6.10 -0.15 5.91
N PHE A 60 -6.07 1.18 5.72
CA PHE A 60 -4.98 1.91 5.07
C PHE A 60 -3.56 1.50 5.55
N PRO A 61 -3.24 1.53 6.87
CA PRO A 61 -1.91 1.17 7.35
C PRO A 61 -1.60 -0.32 7.17
N VAL A 62 -2.59 -1.20 7.29
CA VAL A 62 -2.40 -2.65 7.11
C VAL A 62 -2.13 -2.94 5.63
N TYR A 63 -2.91 -2.37 4.73
CA TYR A 63 -2.75 -2.51 3.29
C TYR A 63 -1.35 -2.08 2.83
N PHE A 64 -0.89 -0.88 3.19
CA PHE A 64 0.43 -0.40 2.75
C PHE A 64 1.58 -1.21 3.33
N ARG A 65 1.42 -1.77 4.54
CA ARG A 65 2.40 -2.70 5.12
C ARG A 65 2.46 -4.01 4.34
N ILE A 66 1.30 -4.58 4.00
CA ILE A 66 1.22 -5.82 3.22
C ILE A 66 1.79 -5.59 1.81
N GLN A 67 1.35 -4.56 1.09
CA GLN A 67 1.85 -4.20 -0.24
C GLN A 67 3.37 -4.04 -0.24
N SER A 68 3.91 -3.27 0.72
CA SER A 68 5.36 -3.04 0.81
C SER A 68 6.12 -4.31 1.16
N SER A 69 5.58 -5.15 2.04
CA SER A 69 6.19 -6.43 2.41
C SER A 69 6.20 -7.39 1.23
N LEU A 70 5.10 -7.48 0.48
CA LEU A 70 4.97 -8.30 -0.71
C LEU A 70 5.88 -7.81 -1.84
N LEU A 71 6.10 -6.50 -2.00
CA LEU A 71 7.10 -5.96 -2.93
C LEU A 71 8.53 -6.37 -2.56
N VAL A 72 8.88 -6.31 -1.27
CA VAL A 72 10.20 -6.77 -0.79
C VAL A 72 10.34 -8.27 -1.00
N LEU A 73 9.33 -9.07 -0.65
CA LEU A 73 9.31 -10.52 -0.88
C LEU A 73 9.42 -10.85 -2.37
N LEU A 74 8.76 -10.08 -3.24
CA LEU A 74 8.85 -10.27 -4.68
C LEU A 74 10.28 -10.06 -5.19
N ALA A 75 10.95 -9.00 -4.73
CA ALA A 75 12.35 -8.76 -5.04
C ALA A 75 13.27 -9.87 -4.52
N LEU A 76 13.03 -10.36 -3.30
CA LEU A 76 13.82 -11.43 -2.68
C LEU A 76 13.61 -12.81 -3.32
N THR A 77 12.41 -13.08 -3.83
CA THR A 77 12.05 -14.36 -4.45
C THR A 77 12.42 -14.44 -5.94
N THR A 78 12.92 -13.35 -6.54
CA THR A 78 13.23 -13.30 -7.99
C THR A 78 14.20 -14.42 -8.39
N PRO A 79 13.79 -15.35 -9.26
CA PRO A 79 14.54 -16.56 -9.55
C PRO A 79 15.61 -16.34 -10.63
N SER A 80 16.76 -15.72 -10.31
CA SER A 80 17.99 -15.87 -11.09
C SER A 80 19.22 -15.20 -10.44
N ARG A 81 20.27 -15.98 -10.16
CA ARG A 81 21.70 -15.62 -9.96
C ARG A 81 22.06 -14.38 -9.10
N GLY A 82 21.15 -13.90 -8.23
CA GLY A 82 21.38 -12.82 -7.28
C GLY A 82 20.86 -11.44 -7.74
N LEU A 83 20.80 -10.48 -6.81
CA LEU A 83 20.29 -9.11 -7.03
C LEU A 83 20.96 -8.37 -8.20
N LEU A 84 22.16 -8.78 -8.60
CA LEU A 84 22.88 -8.21 -9.74
C LEU A 84 22.24 -8.55 -11.10
N SER A 85 21.62 -9.73 -11.25
CA SER A 85 20.92 -10.12 -12.49
C SER A 85 19.63 -9.34 -12.73
N LEU A 86 19.03 -8.81 -11.66
CA LEU A 86 17.91 -7.87 -11.74
C LEU A 86 18.35 -6.56 -12.40
N ILE A 87 19.54 -6.04 -12.07
CA ILE A 87 20.06 -4.75 -12.57
C ILE A 87 20.39 -4.82 -14.07
N GLU A 88 20.81 -5.98 -14.56
CA GLU A 88 21.12 -6.20 -15.98
C GLU A 88 19.89 -6.04 -16.89
N ARG A 89 18.67 -6.28 -16.37
CA ARG A 89 17.43 -6.22 -17.14
C ARG A 89 16.56 -5.04 -16.75
N LYS A 90 16.67 -3.96 -17.52
CA LYS A 90 15.85 -2.74 -17.38
C LYS A 90 14.35 -3.02 -17.28
N SER A 91 13.85 -4.03 -18.01
CA SER A 91 12.43 -4.43 -17.99
C SER A 91 11.94 -4.92 -16.62
N SER A 92 12.83 -5.43 -15.77
CA SER A 92 12.45 -6.08 -14.50
C SER A 92 12.74 -5.19 -13.28
N TRP A 93 13.89 -4.50 -13.23
CA TRP A 93 14.22 -3.69 -12.05
C TRP A 93 13.56 -2.31 -12.02
N ILE A 94 13.31 -1.69 -13.17
CA ILE A 94 12.67 -0.36 -13.25
C ILE A 94 11.27 -0.38 -12.63
N PRO A 95 10.35 -1.26 -13.04
CA PRO A 95 9.02 -1.31 -12.43
C PRO A 95 9.08 -1.65 -10.94
N LEU A 96 9.95 -2.57 -10.51
CA LEU A 96 10.12 -2.87 -9.08
C LEU A 96 10.60 -1.65 -8.28
N LEU A 97 11.55 -0.87 -8.80
CA LEU A 97 12.03 0.34 -8.14
C LEU A 97 10.93 1.41 -8.06
N VAL A 98 10.21 1.65 -9.16
CA VAL A 98 9.09 2.60 -9.18
C VAL A 98 8.00 2.19 -8.20
N GLY A 99 7.63 0.91 -8.19
CA GLY A 99 6.68 0.34 -7.24
C GLY A 99 7.15 0.49 -5.80
N ALA A 100 8.39 0.11 -5.49
CA ALA A 100 8.96 0.21 -4.15
C ALA A 100 9.02 1.66 -3.65
N CYS A 101 9.47 2.61 -4.48
CA CYS A 101 9.52 4.03 -4.11
C CYS A 101 8.14 4.61 -3.79
N THR A 102 7.15 4.32 -4.65
CA THR A 102 5.77 4.83 -4.47
C THR A 102 5.06 4.15 -3.30
N ALA A 103 5.26 2.84 -3.10
CA ALA A 103 4.78 2.12 -1.93
C ALA A 103 5.42 2.64 -0.63
N ALA A 104 6.73 2.94 -0.62
CA ALA A 104 7.41 3.50 0.53
C ALA A 104 6.90 4.91 0.89
N LEU A 105 6.66 5.77 -0.12
CA LEU A 105 6.01 7.07 0.09
C LEU A 105 4.64 6.91 0.76
N ASN A 106 3.86 5.94 0.32
CA ASN A 106 2.57 5.62 0.93
C ASN A 106 2.70 5.07 2.35
N LEU A 107 3.62 4.13 2.59
CA LEU A 107 3.82 3.50 3.88
C LEU A 107 4.28 4.49 4.96
N PHE A 108 5.26 5.34 4.63
CA PHE A 108 5.90 6.21 5.62
C PHE A 108 5.31 7.62 5.67
N PHE A 109 4.80 8.16 4.55
CA PHE A 109 4.40 9.56 4.48
C PHE A 109 2.89 9.76 4.33
N TYR A 110 2.31 9.27 3.23
CA TYR A 110 0.94 9.64 2.85
C TYR A 110 -0.12 8.82 3.57
N GLY A 111 0.10 7.52 3.76
CA GLY A 111 -0.80 6.63 4.51
C GLY A 111 -0.97 7.07 5.97
N PRO A 112 0.11 7.20 6.76
CA PRO A 112 0.00 7.63 8.17
C PRO A 112 -0.65 9.00 8.33
N ARG A 113 -0.33 9.96 7.44
CA ARG A 113 -0.95 11.30 7.47
C ARG A 113 -2.44 11.26 7.15
N THR A 114 -2.83 10.43 6.19
CA THR A 114 -4.24 10.24 5.81
C THR A 114 -5.03 9.61 6.96
N SER A 115 -4.55 8.50 7.55
CA SER A 115 -5.22 7.85 8.69
C SER A 115 -5.32 8.77 9.90
N ARG A 116 -4.26 9.54 10.23
CA ARG A 116 -4.31 10.52 11.33
C ARG A 116 -5.34 11.62 11.08
N ALA A 117 -5.45 12.11 9.85
CA ALA A 117 -6.46 13.11 9.50
C ALA A 117 -7.88 12.53 9.59
N MET A 118 -8.11 11.29 9.13
CA MET A 118 -9.39 10.59 9.27
C MET A 118 -9.83 10.49 10.75
N VAL A 119 -8.93 10.04 11.63
CA VAL A 119 -9.20 9.89 13.08
C VAL A 119 -9.52 11.24 13.73
N ARG A 120 -8.73 12.28 13.43
CA ARG A 120 -8.95 13.62 14.00
C ARG A 120 -10.27 14.24 13.52
N ILE A 121 -10.65 14.04 12.24
CA ILE A 121 -11.94 14.49 11.71
C ILE A 121 -13.09 13.83 12.48
N ASP A 122 -12.96 12.54 12.79
CA ASP A 122 -13.98 11.79 13.54
C ASP A 122 -14.09 12.24 15.01
N GLN A 123 -12.96 12.48 15.67
CA GLN A 123 -12.89 13.00 17.04
C GLN A 123 -13.55 14.37 17.15
N LEU A 124 -13.16 15.32 16.30
CA LEU A 124 -13.81 16.63 16.24
C LEU A 124 -15.29 16.48 15.87
N GLY A 125 -15.61 15.55 14.96
CA GLY A 125 -16.97 15.18 14.55
C GLY A 125 -17.87 14.94 15.75
N THR A 126 -17.40 14.07 16.64
CA THR A 126 -18.07 13.68 17.88
C THR A 126 -18.11 14.82 18.89
N ALA A 127 -17.04 15.62 19.02
CA ALA A 127 -17.01 16.76 19.93
C ALA A 127 -18.06 17.83 19.59
N THR A 128 -18.22 18.20 18.32
CA THR A 128 -19.24 19.21 17.92
C THR A 128 -20.67 18.66 17.96
N ALA A 129 -20.85 17.34 17.87
CA ALA A 129 -22.17 16.71 17.96
C ALA A 129 -22.63 16.46 19.41
N ASN A 130 -21.77 16.75 20.40
CA ASN A 130 -22.12 16.63 21.80
C ASN A 130 -22.99 17.82 22.23
N ASP A 131 -24.16 17.54 22.80
CA ASP A 131 -25.12 18.57 23.24
C ASP A 131 -24.55 19.50 24.32
N ARG A 132 -23.53 19.05 25.06
CA ARG A 132 -22.83 19.85 26.07
C ARG A 132 -21.83 20.86 25.48
N THR A 133 -21.57 20.82 24.19
CA THR A 133 -20.63 21.73 23.55
C THR A 133 -21.31 23.08 23.29
N GLU A 134 -20.80 24.12 23.94
CA GLU A 134 -21.33 25.47 23.88
C GLU A 134 -21.34 26.03 22.45
N PRO A 135 -22.35 26.82 22.04
CA PRO A 135 -22.40 27.39 20.70
C PRO A 135 -21.15 28.20 20.31
N SER A 136 -20.55 28.91 21.25
CA SER A 136 -19.31 29.68 21.07
C SER A 136 -18.09 28.80 20.77
N GLU A 137 -18.09 27.54 21.20
CA GLU A 137 -17.01 26.56 20.93
C GLU A 137 -17.23 25.80 19.62
N ARG A 138 -18.48 25.73 19.12
CA ARG A 138 -18.80 24.99 17.89
C ARG A 138 -18.19 25.62 16.64
N GLU A 139 -18.19 26.95 16.56
CA GLU A 139 -17.65 27.69 15.42
C GLU A 139 -16.14 27.42 15.19
N PRO A 140 -15.25 27.59 16.19
CA PRO A 140 -13.82 27.28 16.01
C PRO A 140 -13.59 25.80 15.70
N LEU A 141 -14.32 24.87 16.34
CA LEU A 141 -14.23 23.43 16.02
C LEU A 141 -14.60 23.12 14.56
N ASN A 142 -15.59 23.82 14.01
CA ASN A 142 -15.99 23.66 12.61
C ASN A 142 -14.96 24.22 11.63
N GLN A 143 -14.30 25.32 11.97
CA GLN A 143 -13.19 25.86 11.17
C GLN A 143 -12.00 24.89 11.17
N ASP A 144 -11.61 24.35 12.33
CA ASP A 144 -10.55 23.36 12.45
C ASP A 144 -10.84 22.10 11.63
N LYS A 145 -12.08 21.61 11.69
CA LYS A 145 -12.55 20.50 10.84
C LYS A 145 -12.41 20.81 9.35
N ALA A 146 -12.75 22.02 8.92
CA ALA A 146 -12.69 22.40 7.52
C ALA A 146 -11.24 22.43 7.01
N VAL A 147 -10.31 22.97 7.80
CA VAL A 147 -8.87 22.95 7.51
C VAL A 147 -8.37 21.51 7.43
N LEU A 148 -8.76 20.67 8.39
CA LEU A 148 -8.34 19.29 8.43
C LEU A 148 -8.89 18.46 7.26
N ARG A 149 -10.12 18.72 6.79
CA ARG A 149 -10.69 18.10 5.59
C ARG A 149 -9.92 18.47 4.33
N LYS A 150 -9.47 19.71 4.19
CA LYS A 150 -8.60 20.13 3.07
C LYS A 150 -7.28 19.37 3.09
N THR A 151 -6.67 19.27 4.27
CA THR A 151 -5.41 18.53 4.48
C THR A 151 -5.57 17.04 4.21
N PHE A 152 -6.65 16.44 4.71
CA PHE A 152 -7.04 15.06 4.41
C PHE A 152 -7.16 14.82 2.91
N SER A 153 -7.92 15.66 2.21
CA SER A 153 -8.14 15.52 0.76
C SER A 153 -6.83 15.51 -0.02
N LYS A 154 -5.90 16.43 0.30
CA LYS A 154 -4.58 16.50 -0.33
C LYS A 154 -3.76 15.22 -0.12
N TYR A 155 -3.62 14.76 1.12
CA TYR A 155 -2.82 13.56 1.41
C TYR A 155 -3.48 12.28 0.90
N HIS A 156 -4.80 12.18 0.96
CA HIS A 156 -5.55 11.05 0.45
C HIS A 156 -5.43 10.95 -1.07
N ALA A 157 -5.58 12.08 -1.78
CA ALA A 157 -5.39 12.12 -3.23
C ALA A 157 -3.98 11.69 -3.62
N ALA A 158 -2.94 12.26 -2.99
CA ALA A 158 -1.56 11.84 -3.24
C ALA A 158 -1.36 10.33 -2.97
N SER A 159 -1.96 9.81 -1.89
CA SER A 159 -1.86 8.41 -1.54
C SER A 159 -2.47 7.47 -2.59
N ILE A 160 -3.65 7.83 -3.12
CA ILE A 160 -4.31 7.10 -4.20
C ILE A 160 -3.45 7.10 -5.47
N HIS A 161 -2.87 8.24 -5.84
CA HIS A 161 -2.04 8.33 -7.04
C HIS A 161 -0.78 7.48 -6.93
N PHE A 162 -0.07 7.56 -5.80
CA PHE A 162 1.11 6.71 -5.59
C PHE A 162 0.74 5.23 -5.59
N ASN A 163 -0.40 4.86 -5.02
CA ASN A 163 -0.86 3.47 -5.03
C ASN A 163 -1.20 3.00 -6.46
N LEU A 164 -1.81 3.86 -7.28
CA LEU A 164 -2.08 3.56 -8.68
C LEU A 164 -0.78 3.40 -9.49
N ILE A 165 0.22 4.24 -9.24
CA ILE A 165 1.55 4.09 -9.86
C ILE A 165 2.19 2.75 -9.45
N THR A 166 2.07 2.35 -8.17
CA THR A 166 2.53 1.03 -7.73
C THR A 166 1.84 -0.09 -8.50
N ILE A 167 0.51 -0.05 -8.64
CA ILE A 167 -0.27 -1.05 -9.40
C ILE A 167 0.20 -1.14 -10.86
N ILE A 168 0.37 0.01 -11.53
CA ILE A 168 0.85 0.06 -12.91
C ILE A 168 2.26 -0.55 -13.01
N ALA A 169 3.12 -0.26 -12.05
CA ALA A 169 4.47 -0.83 -12.00
C ALA A 169 4.43 -2.36 -11.75
N THR A 170 3.57 -2.85 -10.86
CA THR A 170 3.35 -4.28 -10.64
C THR A 170 2.88 -4.97 -11.93
N LEU A 171 1.90 -4.38 -12.64
CA LEU A 171 1.42 -4.92 -13.92
C LEU A 171 2.52 -4.95 -14.99
N TRP A 172 3.32 -3.89 -15.09
CA TRP A 172 4.47 -3.84 -16.00
C TRP A 172 5.49 -4.94 -15.67
N TYR A 173 5.83 -5.11 -14.38
CA TYR A 173 6.71 -6.20 -13.94
C TYR A 173 6.16 -7.57 -14.36
N GLY A 174 4.86 -7.81 -14.13
CA GLY A 174 4.19 -9.04 -14.50
C GLY A 174 4.19 -9.34 -15.99
N TRP A 175 4.10 -8.31 -16.83
CA TRP A 175 4.23 -8.47 -18.28
C TRP A 175 5.61 -9.00 -18.65
N GLY A 176 6.67 -8.45 -18.06
CA GLY A 176 8.03 -8.96 -18.22
C GLY A 176 8.17 -10.40 -17.73
N LEU A 177 7.65 -10.71 -16.53
CA LEU A 177 7.66 -12.06 -15.97
C LEU A 177 6.94 -13.07 -16.87
N SER A 178 5.79 -12.71 -17.45
CA SER A 178 5.05 -13.57 -18.38
C SER A 178 5.81 -13.86 -19.66
N THR A 179 6.57 -12.89 -20.19
CA THR A 179 7.38 -13.12 -21.39
C THR A 179 8.52 -14.11 -21.13
N GLU A 180 9.08 -14.12 -19.91
CA GLU A 180 10.13 -15.07 -19.52
C GLU A 180 9.59 -16.50 -19.31
N LEU A 181 8.36 -16.65 -18.81
CA LEU A 181 7.72 -17.95 -18.66
C LEU A 181 7.30 -18.58 -20.00
N ALA A 182 7.13 -17.76 -21.03
CA ALA A 182 6.71 -18.20 -22.36
C ALA A 182 7.88 -18.63 -23.27
N THR A 183 9.13 -18.36 -22.86
CA THR A 183 10.37 -18.72 -23.58
C THR A 183 11.05 -19.91 -22.93
#